data_AF-U2EEL5-F1
#
_entry.id   AF-U2EEL5-F1
#
_cell.length_a   1.000
_cell.length_b   1.000
_cell.length_c   1.000
_cell.angle_alpha   90.00
_cell.angle_beta   90.00
_cell.angle_gamma   90.00
#
_symmetry.space_group_name_H-M   'P 1'
#
loop_
_entity.id
_entity.type
_entity.pdbx_description
1 polymer ?
#
loop_
_entity_poly.entity_id
_entity_poly.type
_entity_poly.pdbx_seq_one_letter_code
_entity_poly.pdbx_strand_id
1 'polypeptide(L)'
;MTALLTTFAVYDGIKLTDEPKRVDLEGYEGYYAQKKLYLINENFNGKNLKALVEKIDSDKEFAPEKIVIYEPSFESSRWRELDEVIKNYANKKNLQISLIARH
;
A
#
# COMPACT_ATOMS: atom_id res chain seq x y z
N MET A 1 2.72 11.98 -12.68
CA MET A 1 2.44 10.93 -11.66
C MET A 1 1.43 9.87 -12.09
N THR A 2 0.83 9.91 -13.27
CA THR A 2 -0.24 8.96 -13.67
C THR A 2 0.26 7.69 -14.38
N ALA A 3 1.41 7.74 -15.07
CA ALA A 3 1.88 6.61 -15.86
C ALA A 3 2.31 5.40 -15.02
N LEU A 4 2.94 5.61 -13.85
CA LEU A 4 3.47 4.52 -13.02
C LEU A 4 2.35 3.67 -12.40
N LEU A 5 1.31 4.34 -11.86
CA LEU A 5 0.13 3.67 -11.31
C LEU A 5 -0.56 2.82 -12.37
N THR A 6 -0.78 3.40 -13.56
CA THR A 6 -1.43 2.69 -14.67
C THR A 6 -0.59 1.50 -15.12
N THR A 7 0.73 1.63 -15.22
CA THR A 7 1.61 0.50 -15.57
C THR A 7 1.50 -0.62 -14.55
N PHE A 8 1.58 -0.33 -13.25
CA PHE A 8 1.48 -1.36 -12.22
C PHE A 8 0.09 -1.97 -12.11
N ALA A 9 -0.97 -1.18 -12.26
CA ALA A 9 -2.35 -1.66 -12.24
C ALA A 9 -2.64 -2.57 -13.43
N VAL A 10 -2.27 -2.14 -14.65
CA VAL A 10 -2.45 -2.94 -15.88
C VAL A 10 -1.62 -4.23 -15.81
N TYR A 11 -0.37 -4.16 -15.33
CA TYR A 11 0.48 -5.35 -15.14
C TYR A 11 -0.11 -6.32 -14.12
N ASP A 12 -0.78 -5.83 -13.08
CA ASP A 12 -1.46 -6.65 -12.08
C ASP A 12 -2.84 -7.17 -12.51
N GLY A 13 -3.21 -6.99 -13.79
CA GLY A 13 -4.46 -7.47 -14.37
C GLY A 13 -5.67 -6.59 -14.02
N ILE A 14 -5.44 -5.38 -13.50
CA ILE A 14 -6.51 -4.42 -13.23
C ILE A 14 -6.99 -3.86 -14.56
N LYS A 15 -8.26 -4.15 -14.90
CA LYS A 15 -8.90 -3.57 -16.08
C LYS A 15 -8.82 -2.05 -15.96
N LEU A 16 -8.54 -1.35 -17.06
CA LEU A 16 -8.52 0.13 -17.08
C LEU A 16 -9.82 0.78 -16.57
N THR A 17 -10.92 0.02 -16.55
CA THR A 17 -12.22 0.42 -16.02
C THR A 17 -12.35 0.32 -14.50
N ASP A 18 -11.47 -0.43 -13.83
CA ASP A 18 -11.37 -0.48 -12.37
C ASP A 18 -10.44 0.65 -11.92
N GLU A 19 -11.02 1.83 -11.72
CA GLU A 19 -10.28 2.97 -11.19
C GLU A 19 -9.90 2.68 -9.74
N PRO A 20 -8.60 2.71 -9.38
CA PRO A 20 -8.20 2.45 -8.02
C PRO A 20 -8.74 3.53 -7.08
N LYS A 21 -9.39 3.07 -6.00
CA LYS A 21 -9.95 3.94 -4.97
C LYS A 21 -8.82 4.67 -4.28
N ARG A 22 -8.93 6.00 -4.19
CA ARG A 22 -7.98 6.80 -3.41
C ARG A 22 -8.22 6.58 -1.92
N VAL A 23 -7.12 6.42 -1.19
CA VAL A 23 -7.08 6.17 0.24
C VAL A 23 -6.23 7.25 0.87
N ASP A 24 -6.82 8.06 1.73
CA ASP A 24 -6.05 8.99 2.54
C ASP A 24 -5.49 8.27 3.79
N LEU A 25 -4.19 8.42 3.99
CA LEU A 25 -3.43 7.86 5.10
C LEU A 25 -2.73 9.00 5.86
N GLU A 26 -3.53 9.88 6.48
CA GLU A 26 -3.07 11.11 7.16
C GLU A 26 -2.28 12.05 6.22
N GLY A 27 -2.89 12.40 5.08
CA GLY A 27 -2.30 13.29 4.09
C GLY A 27 -1.37 12.60 3.08
N TYR A 28 -1.19 11.28 3.18
CA TYR A 28 -0.60 10.47 2.13
C TYR A 28 -1.68 9.81 1.27
N GLU A 29 -1.67 10.09 -0.04
CA GLU A 29 -2.61 9.50 -0.98
C GLU A 29 -2.08 8.13 -1.45
N GLY A 30 -2.78 7.06 -1.07
CA GLY A 30 -2.60 5.70 -1.58
C GLY A 30 -3.71 5.31 -2.57
N TYR A 31 -3.48 4.25 -3.33
CA TYR A 31 -4.44 3.77 -4.33
C TYR A 31 -4.78 2.31 -4.07
N TYR A 32 -6.06 1.97 -3.85
CA TYR A 32 -6.51 0.63 -3.53
C TYR A 32 -7.42 0.06 -4.61
N ALA A 33 -7.04 -1.10 -5.16
CA ALA A 33 -7.83 -1.82 -6.15
C ALA A 33 -7.58 -3.32 -6.05
N GLN A 34 -8.63 -4.13 -6.19
CA GLN A 34 -8.53 -5.60 -6.18
C GLN A 34 -7.68 -6.16 -5.02
N LYS A 35 -7.89 -5.62 -3.80
CA LYS A 35 -7.12 -5.99 -2.60
C LYS A 35 -5.61 -5.73 -2.69
N LYS A 36 -5.19 -4.87 -3.61
CA LYS A 36 -3.82 -4.38 -3.76
C LYS A 36 -3.81 -2.90 -3.42
N LEU A 37 -2.92 -2.51 -2.52
CA LEU A 37 -2.69 -1.12 -2.16
C LEU A 37 -1.38 -0.64 -2.81
N TYR A 38 -1.43 0.42 -3.59
CA TYR A 38 -0.28 1.03 -4.24
C TYR A 38 0.10 2.31 -3.50
N LEU A 39 1.33 2.33 -3.01
CA LEU A 39 1.98 3.44 -2.32
C LEU A 39 3.14 3.92 -3.21
N ILE A 40 2.77 4.68 -4.25
CA ILE A 40 3.71 5.18 -5.27
C ILE A 40 4.12 6.64 -5.06
N ASN A 41 3.48 7.30 -4.09
CA ASN A 41 3.75 8.69 -3.77
C ASN A 41 4.93 8.78 -2.80
N GLU A 42 5.62 9.91 -2.83
CA GLU A 42 6.74 10.21 -1.94
C GLU A 42 6.27 10.63 -0.53
N ASN A 43 7.20 10.83 0.40
CA ASN A 43 6.93 11.33 1.76
C ASN A 43 6.14 10.38 2.67
N PHE A 44 6.17 9.07 2.37
CA PHE A 44 5.60 8.10 3.29
C PHE A 44 6.38 8.05 4.62
N ASN A 45 5.67 8.12 5.73
CA ASN A 45 6.26 8.17 7.07
C ASN A 45 5.50 7.29 8.08
N GLY A 46 6.05 7.17 9.29
CA GLY A 46 5.47 6.32 10.34
C GLY A 46 4.04 6.72 10.77
N LYS A 47 3.62 7.99 10.60
CA LYS A 47 2.23 8.40 10.85
C LYS A 47 1.28 7.75 9.84
N ASN A 48 1.66 7.78 8.56
CA ASN A 48 0.89 7.16 7.48
C ASN A 48 0.79 5.63 7.65
N LEU A 49 1.85 4.99 8.17
CA LEU A 49 1.86 3.57 8.51
C LEU A 49 0.86 3.26 9.62
N LYS A 50 0.86 4.07 10.67
CA LYS A 50 -0.10 3.92 11.77
C LYS A 50 -1.53 4.10 11.23
N ALA A 51 -1.78 5.13 10.44
CA ALA A 51 -3.05 5.38 9.78
C ALA A 51 -3.49 4.23 8.89
N LEU A 52 -2.56 3.61 8.15
CA LEU A 52 -2.81 2.43 7.33
C LEU A 52 -3.29 1.25 8.18
N VAL A 53 -2.56 0.95 9.25
CA VAL A 53 -2.90 -0.13 10.18
C VAL A 53 -4.26 0.13 10.86
N GLU A 54 -4.51 1.35 11.31
CA GLU A 54 -5.79 1.77 11.91
C GLU A 54 -6.94 1.67 10.90
N LYS A 55 -6.68 1.98 9.62
CA LYS A 55 -7.67 1.85 8.56
C LYS A 55 -7.99 0.39 8.26
N ILE A 56 -6.99 -0.49 8.19
CA ILE A 56 -7.21 -1.94 8.02
C ILE A 56 -7.99 -2.51 9.22
N ASP A 57 -7.75 -1.99 10.43
CA ASP A 57 -8.46 -2.43 11.63
C ASP A 57 -9.91 -1.95 11.68
N SER A 58 -10.14 -0.69 11.30
CA SER A 58 -11.46 -0.03 11.39
C SER A 58 -12.38 -0.39 10.23
N ASP A 59 -11.82 -0.58 9.03
CA ASP A 59 -12.55 -0.72 7.78
C ASP A 59 -12.44 -2.16 7.27
N LYS A 60 -13.51 -2.94 7.47
CA LYS A 60 -13.59 -4.35 7.06
C LYS A 60 -13.57 -4.54 5.55
N GLU A 61 -13.95 -3.51 4.78
CA GLU A 61 -13.88 -3.56 3.31
C GLU A 61 -12.45 -3.27 2.82
N PHE A 62 -11.67 -2.55 3.62
CA PHE A 62 -10.28 -2.23 3.36
C PHE A 62 -9.32 -3.32 3.85
N ALA A 63 -9.34 -4.47 3.17
CA ALA A 63 -8.45 -5.60 3.44
C ALA A 63 -7.44 -5.79 2.28
N PRO A 64 -6.29 -5.09 2.28
CA PRO A 64 -5.24 -5.33 1.30
C PRO A 64 -4.52 -6.66 1.58
N GLU A 65 -4.46 -7.54 0.58
CA GLU A 65 -3.63 -8.76 0.62
C GLU A 65 -2.20 -8.46 0.13
N LYS A 66 -2.03 -7.37 -0.63
CA LYS A 66 -0.74 -6.98 -1.19
C LYS A 66 -0.57 -5.46 -1.12
N ILE A 67 0.59 -5.02 -0.69
CA ILE A 67 0.96 -3.60 -0.66
C ILE A 67 2.16 -3.43 -1.59
N VAL A 68 2.01 -2.63 -2.64
CA VAL A 68 3.05 -2.35 -3.64
C VAL A 68 3.60 -0.96 -3.35
N ILE A 69 4.88 -0.88 -3.02
CA ILE A 69 5.60 0.38 -2.81
C ILE A 69 6.52 0.66 -3.99
N TYR A 70 6.73 1.94 -4.29
CA TYR A 70 7.76 2.35 -5.24
C TYR A 70 9.08 2.57 -4.49
N GLU A 71 9.99 1.60 -4.56
CA GLU A 71 11.26 1.59 -3.80
C GLU A 71 12.09 2.86 -3.99
N PRO A 72 12.23 3.42 -5.21
CA PRO A 72 13.05 4.62 -5.42
C PRO A 72 12.53 5.84 -4.65
N SER A 73 11.25 5.85 -4.27
CA SER A 73 10.64 6.89 -3.44
C SER A 73 10.79 6.64 -1.94
N PHE A 74 11.43 5.55 -1.53
CA PHE A 74 11.62 5.15 -0.14
C PHE A 74 13.11 4.91 0.16
N GLU A 75 13.58 5.43 1.29
CA GLU A 75 14.91 5.06 1.78
C GLU A 75 14.94 3.59 2.22
N SER A 76 16.05 2.89 1.92
CA SER A 76 16.24 1.46 2.23
C SER A 76 15.94 1.08 3.68
N SER A 77 16.29 1.95 4.63
CA SER A 77 16.02 1.73 6.05
C SER A 77 14.54 1.84 6.40
N ARG A 78 13.82 2.71 5.71
CA ARG A 78 12.43 3.06 6.01
C ARG A 78 11.44 2.04 5.45
N TRP A 79 11.73 1.48 4.28
CA TRP A 79 10.89 0.37 3.77
C TRP A 79 11.04 -0.88 4.64
N ARG A 80 12.23 -1.18 5.18
CA ARG A 80 12.44 -2.34 6.06
C ARG A 80 11.63 -2.24 7.34
N GLU A 81 11.64 -1.05 7.97
CA GLU A 81 10.80 -0.78 9.15
C GLU A 81 9.31 -1.01 8.82
N LEU A 82 8.86 -0.53 7.67
CA LEU A 82 7.48 -0.72 7.21
C LEU A 82 7.15 -2.19 7.00
N ASP A 83 8.02 -2.94 6.32
CA ASP A 83 7.86 -4.37 6.07
C ASP A 83 7.73 -5.15 7.38
N GLU A 84 8.59 -4.87 8.37
CA GLU A 84 8.51 -5.51 9.68
C GLU A 84 7.21 -5.18 10.41
N VAL A 85 6.79 -3.92 10.45
CA VAL A 85 5.56 -3.51 11.13
C VAL A 85 4.34 -4.14 10.47
N ILE A 86 4.25 -4.13 9.14
CA ILE A 86 3.13 -4.74 8.40
C ILE A 86 3.11 -6.25 8.61
N LYS A 87 4.27 -6.94 8.52
CA LYS A 87 4.35 -8.38 8.77
C LYS A 87 3.92 -8.73 10.19
N ASN A 88 4.38 -7.98 11.19
CA ASN A 88 4.00 -8.20 12.58
C ASN A 88 2.50 -7.97 12.79
N TYR A 89 1.93 -6.92 12.19
CA TYR A 89 0.50 -6.65 12.25
C TYR A 89 -0.33 -7.74 11.57
N ALA A 90 0.07 -8.13 10.35
CA ALA A 90 -0.59 -9.18 9.58
C ALA A 90 -0.60 -10.51 10.36
N ASN A 91 0.53 -10.90 10.93
CA ASN A 91 0.62 -12.08 11.80
C ASN A 91 -0.30 -11.96 13.03
N LYS A 92 -0.29 -10.82 13.73
CA LYS A 92 -1.12 -10.60 14.93
C LYS A 92 -2.62 -10.69 14.63
N LYS A 93 -3.05 -10.24 13.45
CA LYS A 93 -4.45 -10.28 13.01
C LYS A 93 -4.79 -11.52 12.19
N ASN A 94 -3.84 -12.44 12.00
CA ASN A 94 -3.98 -13.61 11.13
C ASN A 94 -4.42 -13.25 9.70
N LEU A 95 -3.90 -12.13 9.20
CA LEU A 95 -4.06 -11.63 7.83
C LEU A 95 -2.85 -12.04 6.99
N GLN A 96 -3.06 -12.29 5.69
CA GLN A 96 -1.98 -12.51 4.73
C GLN A 96 -1.74 -11.24 3.93
N ILE A 97 -0.80 -10.41 4.40
CA ILE A 97 -0.43 -9.16 3.73
C ILE A 97 1.03 -9.28 3.27
N SER A 98 1.25 -9.13 1.97
CA SER A 98 2.59 -9.13 1.37
C SER A 98 3.00 -7.73 0.92
N LEU A 99 4.15 -7.25 1.39
CA LEU A 99 4.76 -6.02 0.89
C LEU A 99 5.67 -6.34 -0.30
N ILE A 100 5.52 -5.59 -1.41
CA ILE A 100 6.34 -5.73 -2.61
C ILE A 100 6.89 -4.37 -2.99
N ALA A 101 8.21 -4.29 -3.09
CA ALA A 101 8.90 -3.14 -3.65
C ALA A 101 9.02 -3.30 -5.17
N ARG A 102 8.64 -2.28 -5.94
CA ARG A 102 8.87 -2.22 -7.39
C ARG A 102 9.81 -1.07 -7.74
N HIS A 103 10.63 -1.30 -8.76
CA HIS A 103 11.67 -0.40 -9.27
C HIS A 103 11.31 0.12 -10.67
#